data_AF-A0A0V8IWH0-F1
#
_entry.id   AF-A0A0V8IWH0-F1
#
_cell.length_a   1.000
_cell.length_b   1.000
_cell.length_c   1.000
_cell.angle_alpha   90.00
_cell.angle_beta   90.00
_cell.angle_gamma   90.00
#
_symmetry.space_group_name_H-M   'P 1'
#
loop_
_entity.id
_entity.type
_entity.pdbx_description
1 polymer ?
#
loop_
_entity_poly.entity_id
_entity_poly.type
_entity_poly.pdbx_seq_one_letter_code
_entity_poly.pdbx_strand_id
1 'polypeptide(L)'
;MATLVGFIFVLVILVIIFEMLRRRHLREKYAVIWIIIGIGVLVLAAFPQLLFWLSGVLGVKVPSNLLFAMALVLLVSVCLHLSFEQSQAEDEIRVLAEEVGILRLKLLELEAGASGGRPASGGPRPDVLPPD
;
A
#
# COMPACT_ATOMS: atom_id res chain seq x y z
N MET A 1 5.53 41.81 -12.21
CA MET A 1 5.19 40.64 -13.04
C MET A 1 5.72 39.34 -12.44
N ALA A 2 7.04 39.16 -12.30
CA ALA A 2 7.64 37.92 -11.76
C ALA A 2 7.17 37.52 -10.35
N THR A 3 6.90 38.50 -9.46
CA THR A 3 6.40 38.26 -8.10
C THR A 3 4.97 37.69 -8.06
N LEU A 4 4.11 38.13 -8.98
CA LEU A 4 2.74 37.64 -9.13
C LEU A 4 2.71 36.20 -9.65
N VAL A 5 3.61 35.88 -10.58
CA VAL A 5 3.78 34.52 -11.11
C VAL A 5 4.28 33.57 -10.01
N GLY A 6 5.25 34.00 -9.21
CA GLY A 6 5.71 33.24 -8.04
C GLY A 6 4.59 33.00 -7.01
N PHE A 7 3.78 34.03 -6.73
CA PHE A 7 2.65 33.91 -5.81
C PHE A 7 1.58 32.93 -6.28
N ILE A 8 1.20 33.00 -7.57
CA ILE A 8 0.24 32.07 -8.18
C ILE A 8 0.78 30.64 -8.19
N PHE A 9 2.07 30.46 -8.47
CA PHE A 9 2.72 29.15 -8.47
C PHE A 9 2.69 28.50 -7.07
N VAL A 10 2.99 29.27 -6.02
CA VAL A 10 2.88 28.82 -4.62
C VAL A 10 1.44 28.46 -4.26
N LEU A 11 0.48 29.26 -4.71
CA LEU A 11 -0.94 29.05 -4.42
C LEU A 11 -1.49 27.80 -5.13
N VAL A 12 -1.08 27.54 -6.37
CA VAL A 12 -1.43 26.31 -7.12
C VAL A 12 -0.81 25.08 -6.45
N ILE A 13 0.46 25.13 -6.04
CA ILE A 13 1.10 24.04 -5.30
C ILE A 13 0.39 23.76 -3.98
N LEU A 14 0.04 24.81 -3.22
CA LEU A 14 -0.74 24.70 -1.99
C LEU A 14 -2.08 23.97 -2.22
N VAL A 15 -2.79 24.34 -3.28
CA VAL A 15 -4.07 23.73 -3.62
C VAL A 15 -3.89 22.27 -4.03
N ILE A 16 -2.87 21.94 -4.82
CA ILE A 16 -2.56 20.55 -5.22
C ILE A 16 -2.25 19.68 -3.99
N ILE A 17 -1.42 20.16 -3.07
CA ILE A 17 -1.10 19.46 -1.82
C ILE A 17 -2.37 19.27 -0.98
N PHE A 18 -3.19 20.33 -0.85
CA PHE A 18 -4.43 20.28 -0.08
C PHE A 18 -5.47 19.33 -0.70
N GLU A 19 -5.58 19.27 -2.02
CA GLU A 19 -6.44 18.33 -2.73
C GLU A 19 -5.97 16.88 -2.56
N MET A 20 -4.66 16.63 -2.61
CA MET A 20 -4.08 15.31 -2.32
C MET A 20 -4.36 14.86 -0.89
N LEU A 21 -4.25 15.75 0.10
CA LEU A 21 -4.62 15.48 1.48
C LEU A 21 -6.11 15.16 1.64
N ARG A 22 -6.97 15.86 0.89
CA ARG A 22 -8.43 15.77 1.04
C ARG A 22 -9.01 14.55 0.34
N ARG A 23 -8.36 14.01 -0.70
CA ARG A 23 -8.79 12.79 -1.42
C ARG A 23 -8.51 11.49 -0.64
N ARG A 24 -8.98 11.44 0.61
CA ARG A 24 -9.03 10.30 1.54
C ARG A 24 -9.42 8.98 0.85
N HIS A 25 -8.45 8.16 0.45
CA HIS A 25 -8.72 6.73 0.19
C HIS A 25 -7.53 5.76 0.37
N LEU A 26 -6.42 6.12 1.01
CA LEU A 26 -5.35 5.16 1.34
C LEU A 26 -4.71 5.53 2.69
N ARG A 27 -4.82 4.58 3.65
CA ARG A 27 -4.28 4.46 5.03
C ARG A 27 -3.67 5.75 5.64
N GLU A 28 -4.18 6.22 6.78
CA GLU A 28 -3.75 7.43 7.52
C GLU A 28 -2.23 7.70 7.53
N LYS A 29 -1.41 6.64 7.58
CA LYS A 29 0.06 6.69 7.55
C LYS A 29 0.64 7.43 6.32
N TYR A 30 0.03 7.29 5.14
CA TYR A 30 0.53 7.91 3.89
C TYR A 30 0.31 9.41 3.84
N ALA A 31 -0.82 9.87 4.37
CA ALA A 31 -1.16 11.28 4.40
C ALA A 31 -0.12 12.07 5.20
N VAL A 32 0.40 11.51 6.30
CA VAL A 32 1.39 12.16 7.16
C VAL A 32 2.69 12.46 6.41
N ILE A 33 3.21 11.51 5.62
CA ILE A 33 4.44 11.73 4.83
C ILE A 33 4.22 12.82 3.77
N TRP A 34 3.09 12.78 3.07
CA TRP A 34 2.74 13.79 2.07
C TRP A 34 2.52 15.18 2.69
N ILE A 35 1.97 15.26 3.90
CA ILE A 35 1.86 16.50 4.67
C ILE A 35 3.23 17.07 4.99
N ILE A 36 4.15 16.26 5.52
CA ILE A 36 5.51 16.70 5.87
C ILE A 36 6.25 17.20 4.63
N ILE A 37 6.16 16.46 3.53
CA ILE A 37 6.75 16.85 2.25
C ILE A 37 6.15 18.17 1.76
N GLY A 38 4.83 18.30 1.79
CA GLY A 38 4.12 19.51 1.37
C GLY A 38 4.48 20.73 2.20
N ILE A 39 4.57 20.58 3.52
CA ILE A 39 5.03 21.64 4.43
C ILE A 39 6.49 22.01 4.14
N GLY A 40 7.37 21.04 3.93
CA GLY A 40 8.77 21.28 3.59
C GLY A 40 8.93 22.08 2.29
N VAL A 41 8.20 21.69 1.24
CA VAL A 41 8.17 22.41 -0.05
C VAL A 41 7.60 23.82 0.12
N LEU A 42 6.54 23.98 0.92
CA LEU A 42 5.95 25.30 1.20
C LEU A 42 6.94 26.23 1.90
N VAL A 43 7.66 25.72 2.91
CA VAL A 43 8.69 26.49 3.63
C VAL A 43 9.83 26.88 2.70
N LEU A 44 10.31 25.96 1.86
CA LEU A 44 11.35 26.23 0.86
C LEU A 44 10.90 27.28 -0.18
N ALA A 45 9.63 27.25 -0.59
CA ALA A 45 9.06 28.21 -1.52
C ALA A 45 8.84 29.60 -0.90
N ALA A 46 8.45 29.67 0.38
CA ALA A 46 8.29 30.92 1.12
C ALA A 46 9.64 31.56 1.48
N PHE A 47 10.68 30.75 1.72
CA PHE A 47 12.01 31.20 2.14
C PHE A 47 13.11 30.67 1.21
N PRO A 48 13.23 31.18 -0.03
CA PRO A 48 14.30 30.78 -0.95
C PRO A 48 15.70 31.06 -0.39
N GLN A 49 15.82 31.98 0.57
CA GLN A 49 17.07 32.31 1.25
C GLN A 49 17.69 31.11 2.01
N LEU A 50 16.89 30.15 2.50
CA LEU A 50 17.41 28.90 3.07
C LEU A 50 18.16 28.07 2.02
N LEU A 51 17.62 27.99 0.80
CA LEU A 51 18.22 27.30 -0.34
C LEU A 51 19.55 27.94 -0.73
N PHE A 52 19.62 29.27 -0.76
CA PHE A 52 20.88 30.00 -0.98
C PHE A 52 21.90 29.71 0.12
N TRP A 53 21.49 29.73 1.39
CA TRP A 53 22.38 29.43 2.52
C TRP A 53 22.90 27.99 2.47
N LEU A 54 22.02 27.00 2.27
CA LEU A 54 22.41 25.60 2.09
C LEU A 54 23.34 25.42 0.89
N SER A 55 23.06 26.09 -0.23
CA SER A 55 23.92 26.01 -1.42
C SER A 55 25.33 26.53 -1.15
N GLY A 56 25.47 27.57 -0.32
CA GLY A 56 26.76 28.09 0.13
C GLY A 56 27.50 27.12 1.05
N VAL A 57 26.81 26.47 1.99
CA VAL A 57 27.40 25.47 2.90
C VAL A 57 27.83 24.20 2.16
N LEU A 58 27.01 23.73 1.22
CA LEU A 58 27.25 22.50 0.46
C LEU A 58 28.15 22.72 -0.77
N GLY A 59 28.56 23.96 -1.05
CA GLY A 59 29.43 24.30 -2.18
C GLY A 59 28.76 24.19 -3.56
N VAL A 60 27.43 24.22 -3.61
CA VAL A 60 26.66 24.10 -4.86
C VAL A 60 26.44 25.49 -5.46
N LYS A 61 27.03 25.74 -6.65
CA LYS A 61 26.97 27.04 -7.34
C LYS A 61 25.55 27.52 -7.68
N VAL A 62 24.62 26.61 -7.90
CA VAL A 62 23.25 26.92 -8.34
C VAL A 62 22.24 26.32 -7.36
N PRO A 63 21.49 27.12 -6.60
CA PRO A 63 20.50 26.64 -5.62
C PRO A 63 19.45 25.71 -6.23
N SER A 64 19.07 25.95 -7.50
CA SER A 64 18.15 25.08 -8.25
C SER A 64 18.65 23.63 -8.37
N ASN A 65 19.97 23.43 -8.53
CA ASN A 65 20.54 22.08 -8.61
C ASN A 65 20.41 21.33 -7.28
N LEU A 66 20.52 22.05 -6.16
CA LEU A 66 20.31 21.49 -4.82
C LEU A 66 18.85 21.05 -4.63
N LEU A 67 17.91 21.90 -5.07
CA LEU A 67 16.49 21.62 -5.03
C LEU A 67 16.16 20.37 -5.87
N PHE A 68 16.74 20.27 -7.07
CA PHE A 68 16.63 19.09 -7.93
C PHE A 68 17.17 17.82 -7.28
N ALA A 69 18.36 17.89 -6.66
CA ALA A 69 18.94 16.76 -5.94
C ALA A 69 18.06 16.31 -4.76
N MET A 70 17.55 17.25 -3.96
CA MET A 70 16.61 16.92 -2.87
C MET A 70 15.32 16.30 -3.39
N ALA A 71 14.76 16.84 -4.48
CA ALA A 71 13.56 16.28 -5.11
C ALA A 71 13.81 14.85 -5.63
N LEU A 72 14.98 14.58 -6.22
CA LEU A 72 15.38 13.25 -6.64
C LEU A 72 15.50 12.26 -5.47
N VAL A 73 16.18 12.65 -4.39
CA VAL A 73 16.31 11.81 -3.19
C VAL A 73 14.94 11.54 -2.57
N LEU A 74 14.09 12.56 -2.48
CA LEU A 74 12.72 12.44 -2.00
C LEU A 74 11.91 11.50 -2.88
N LEU A 75 12.01 11.64 -4.21
CA LEU A 75 11.33 10.77 -5.17
C LEU A 75 11.76 9.30 -5.01
N VAL A 76 13.08 9.04 -4.95
CA VAL A 76 13.61 7.69 -4.70
C VAL A 76 13.12 7.13 -3.37
N SER A 77 13.11 7.95 -2.31
CA SER A 77 12.64 7.54 -0.99
C SER A 77 11.15 7.16 -1.01
N VAL A 78 10.32 7.95 -1.70
CA VAL A 78 8.89 7.66 -1.89
C VAL A 78 8.72 6.38 -2.69
N CYS A 79 9.44 6.21 -3.81
CA CYS A 79 9.40 4.98 -4.60
C CYS A 79 9.79 3.75 -3.76
N LEU A 80 10.84 3.83 -2.96
CA LEU A 80 11.25 2.74 -2.06
C LEU A 80 10.16 2.45 -1.02
N HIS A 81 9.58 3.48 -0.42
CA HIS A 81 8.48 3.30 0.54
C HIS A 81 7.29 2.56 -0.09
N LEU A 82 6.89 3.01 -1.29
CA LEU A 82 5.83 2.36 -2.07
C LEU A 82 6.20 0.91 -2.43
N SER A 83 7.44 0.64 -2.85
CA SER A 83 7.90 -0.72 -3.14
C SER A 83 7.88 -1.62 -1.92
N PHE A 84 8.27 -1.13 -0.74
CA PHE A 84 8.22 -1.92 0.49
C PHE A 84 6.79 -2.27 0.89
N GLU A 85 5.85 -1.34 0.77
CA GLU A 85 4.46 -1.62 1.11
C GLU A 85 3.74 -2.46 0.06
N GLN A 86 4.11 -2.32 -1.21
CA GLN A 86 3.69 -3.22 -2.27
C GLN A 86 4.14 -4.67 -1.97
N SER A 87 5.41 -4.85 -1.56
CA SER A 87 5.97 -6.15 -1.21
C SER A 87 5.24 -6.79 -0.02
N GLN A 88 4.95 -6.01 1.02
CA GLN A 88 4.21 -6.50 2.20
C GLN A 88 2.78 -6.93 1.85
N ALA A 89 2.10 -6.16 0.99
CA ALA A 89 0.76 -6.50 0.54
C ALA A 89 0.74 -7.80 -0.30
N GLU A 90 1.77 -8.02 -1.11
CA GLU A 90 1.91 -9.23 -1.92
C GLU A 90 2.14 -10.47 -1.05
N ASP A 91 2.98 -10.37 -0.02
CA ASP A 91 3.22 -11.44 0.96
C ASP A 91 1.93 -11.82 1.73
N GLU A 92 1.15 -10.82 2.15
CA GLU A 92 -0.12 -11.05 2.86
C GLU A 92 -1.16 -11.74 1.97
N ILE A 93 -1.24 -11.37 0.69
CA ILE A 93 -2.11 -12.03 -0.30
C ILE A 93 -1.69 -13.50 -0.49
N ARG A 94 -0.38 -13.78 -0.52
CA ARG A 94 0.14 -15.14 -0.66
C ARG A 94 -0.25 -16.03 0.51
N VAL A 95 -0.08 -15.53 1.74
CA VAL A 95 -0.49 -16.26 2.95
C VAL A 95 -2.01 -16.52 2.93
N LEU A 96 -2.81 -15.52 2.57
CA LEU A 96 -4.26 -15.69 2.47
C LEU A 96 -4.66 -16.73 1.43
N ALA A 97 -3.97 -16.77 0.29
CA ALA A 97 -4.22 -17.78 -0.75
C ALA A 97 -3.88 -19.19 -0.26
N GLU A 98 -2.79 -19.36 0.49
CA GLU A 98 -2.41 -20.63 1.10
C GLU A 98 -3.45 -21.08 2.14
N GLU A 99 -3.91 -20.17 3.01
CA GLU A 99 -4.96 -20.48 4.00
C GLU A 99 -6.27 -20.90 3.33
N VAL A 100 -6.70 -20.20 2.28
CA VAL A 100 -7.89 -20.55 1.49
C VAL A 100 -7.74 -21.93 0.83
N GLY A 101 -6.54 -22.25 0.32
CA GLY A 101 -6.24 -23.56 -0.27
C GLY A 101 -6.39 -24.70 0.75
N ILE A 102 -5.80 -24.54 1.93
CA ILE A 102 -5.91 -25.52 3.03
C ILE A 102 -7.38 -25.68 3.48
N LEU A 103 -8.11 -24.56 3.58
CA LEU A 103 -9.51 -24.58 4.01
C LEU A 103 -10.39 -25.34 3.01
N ARG A 104 -10.16 -25.14 1.69
CA ARG A 104 -10.86 -25.90 0.64
C ARG A 104 -10.54 -27.39 0.67
N LEU A 105 -9.29 -27.76 0.94
CA LEU A 105 -8.90 -29.16 1.06
C LEU A 105 -9.63 -29.86 2.22
N LYS A 106 -9.70 -29.20 3.39
CA LYS A 106 -10.44 -29.73 4.56
C LYS A 106 -11.93 -29.90 4.28
N LEU A 107 -12.54 -28.98 3.53
CA LEU A 107 -13.95 -29.11 3.12
C LEU A 107 -14.16 -30.33 2.21
N LEU A 108 -13.27 -30.54 1.24
CA LEU A 108 -13.32 -31.71 0.35
C LEU A 108 -13.18 -33.03 1.14
N GLU A 109 -12.30 -33.09 2.14
CA GLU A 109 -12.15 -34.27 3.00
C GLU A 109 -13.42 -34.55 3.84
N LEU A 110 -14.03 -33.50 4.39
CA LEU A 110 -15.29 -33.59 5.13
C LEU A 110 -16.44 -34.09 4.25
N GLU A 111 -16.57 -33.57 3.03
CA GLU A 111 -17.57 -34.02 2.05
C GLU A 111 -17.35 -35.47 1.59
N ALA A 112 -16.09 -35.87 1.40
CA ALA A 112 -15.73 -37.25 1.08
C ALA A 112 -16.05 -38.22 2.24
N GLY A 113 -15.76 -37.83 3.48
CA GLY A 113 -16.11 -38.60 4.68
C GLY A 113 -17.62 -38.72 4.90
N ALA A 114 -18.38 -37.65 4.64
CA ALA A 114 -19.84 -37.66 4.69
C ALA A 114 -20.47 -38.55 3.60
N SER A 115 -19.81 -38.67 2.44
CA SER A 115 -20.25 -39.53 1.33
C SER A 115 -19.92 -41.01 1.55
N GLY A 116 -18.82 -41.31 2.25
CA GLY A 116 -18.42 -42.69 2.59
C GLY A 116 -19.17 -43.30 3.80
N GLY A 117 -19.92 -42.49 4.54
CA GLY A 117 -20.58 -42.89 5.78
C GLY A 117 -22.02 -43.38 5.67
N ARG A 118 -22.58 -43.60 4.47
CA ARG A 118 -23.90 -44.21 4.32
C ARG A 118 -23.74 -45.73 4.44
N PRO A 119 -24.04 -46.37 5.59
CA PRO A 119 -23.99 -47.81 5.67
C PRO A 119 -25.07 -48.29 4.70
N ALA A 120 -24.74 -49.25 3.84
CA ALA A 120 -25.75 -50.07 3.20
C ALA A 120 -26.54 -50.74 4.34
N SER A 121 -27.64 -50.10 4.74
CA SER A 121 -28.57 -50.63 5.73
C SER A 121 -29.05 -51.97 5.19
N GLY A 122 -28.60 -53.03 5.85
CA GLY A 122 -28.96 -54.41 5.56
C GLY A 122 -30.47 -54.54 5.37
N GLY A 123 -30.85 -55.00 4.18
CA GLY A 123 -32.15 -55.63 4.00
C GLY A 123 -32.20 -56.89 4.88
N PRO A 124 -33.28 -57.13 5.64
CA PRO A 124 -33.39 -58.31 6.49
C PRO A 124 -33.23 -59.61 5.69
N ARG A 125 -32.22 -60.42 6.03
CA ARG A 125 -32.25 -61.88 5.84
C ARG A 125 -32.38 -62.47 7.25
N PRO A 126 -33.55 -63.03 7.57
CA PRO A 126 -33.74 -64.48 7.51
C PRO A 126 -35.09 -64.81 6.83
N ASP A 127 -35.27 -65.93 6.13
CA ASP A 127 -35.54 -67.21 6.77
C ASP A 127 -35.00 -68.36 5.91
N VAL A 128 -34.01 -69.07 6.44
CA VAL A 128 -33.74 -70.45 6.03
C VAL A 128 -34.52 -71.31 7.01
N LEU A 129 -35.65 -71.87 6.56
CA LEU A 129 -36.35 -72.91 7.30
C LEU A 129 -35.48 -74.18 7.32
N PRO A 130 -35.38 -74.90 8.45
CA PRO A 130 -34.72 -76.21 8.51
C PRO A 130 -35.46 -77.25 7.64
N PRO A 131 -34.77 -78.34 7.26
CA PRO A 131 -35.38 -79.42 6.48
C PRO A 131 -36.14 -80.40 7.38
N ASP A 132 -37.42 -80.59 7.09
CA ASP A 132 -38.25 -81.74 7.47
C ASP A 132 -39.19 -82.14 6.32
#